data_AF-A0AAN9J3B1-F1
#
_entry.id   AF-A0AAN9J3B1-F1
#
_cell.length_a   1.000
_cell.length_b   1.000
_cell.length_c   1.000
_cell.angle_alpha   90.00
_cell.angle_beta   90.00
_cell.angle_gamma   90.00
#
_symmetry.space_group_name_H-M   'P 1'
#
loop_
_entity.id
_entity.type
_entity.pdbx_description
1 polymer ?
#
loop_
_entity_poly.entity_id
_entity_poly.type
_entity_poly.pdbx_seq_one_letter_code
_entity_poly.pdbx_strand_id
1 'polypeptide(L)'
;MNRDSLASCNVLGPVLDYLTASPKEYSKVELLLGKTYSDWGHVSDAVAVYDQPISTHPDDFRGYLAKGIILKENKNIGDAERMFIQARFFAPDKAKALVDRYSR
;
A
#
# COMPACT_ATOMS: atom_id res chain seq x y z
N MET A 1 12.34 13.13 19.31
CA MET A 1 12.89 12.13 18.37
C MET A 1 13.05 10.83 19.13
N ASN A 2 11.98 10.04 19.26
CA ASN A 2 12.03 8.76 19.99
C ASN A 2 12.35 7.63 19.04
N ARG A 3 13.41 6.87 19.39
CA ARG A 3 13.86 5.66 18.69
C ARG A 3 12.82 4.52 18.72
N ASP A 4 11.75 4.66 19.50
CA ASP A 4 10.66 3.68 19.65
C ASP A 4 9.59 3.75 18.54
N SER A 5 9.61 4.79 17.69
CA SER A 5 8.67 4.90 16.57
C SER A 5 8.96 3.91 15.42
N LEU A 6 10.13 3.28 15.39
CA LEU A 6 10.52 2.37 14.31
C LEU A 6 10.01 0.94 14.52
N ALA A 7 9.45 0.61 15.68
CA ALA A 7 9.03 -0.74 16.03
C ALA A 7 7.54 -1.04 15.80
N SER A 8 6.68 -0.05 15.48
CA SER A 8 5.22 -0.24 15.60
C SER A 8 4.43 -0.51 14.32
N CYS A 9 4.99 -0.48 13.10
CA CYS A 9 4.20 -0.83 11.91
C CYS A 9 5.06 -1.51 10.83
N ASN A 10 5.40 -2.77 11.05
CA ASN A 10 5.95 -3.66 10.02
C ASN A 10 4.83 -4.38 9.24
N VAL A 11 3.73 -3.69 8.95
CA VAL A 11 2.54 -4.31 8.30
C VAL A 11 2.77 -4.44 6.79
N LEU A 12 3.54 -3.51 6.21
CA LEU A 12 3.95 -3.53 4.81
C LEU A 12 5.16 -4.42 4.52
N GLY A 13 5.90 -4.89 5.52
CA GLY A 13 7.08 -5.75 5.30
C GLY A 13 6.79 -6.98 4.42
N PRO A 14 5.77 -7.80 4.77
CA PRO A 14 5.38 -8.95 3.95
C PRO A 14 4.87 -8.59 2.55
N VAL A 15 4.21 -7.43 2.41
CA VAL A 15 3.80 -6.91 1.10
C VAL A 15 5.03 -6.50 0.31
N LEU A 16 5.95 -5.75 0.89
CA LEU A 16 7.17 -5.28 0.24
C LEU A 16 8.02 -6.45 -0.29
N ASP A 17 8.16 -7.53 0.47
CA ASP A 17 8.86 -8.75 0.03
C ASP A 17 8.12 -9.45 -1.12
N TYR A 18 6.79 -9.50 -1.08
CA TYR A 18 5.97 -10.07 -2.15
C TYR A 18 5.97 -9.20 -3.43
N LEU A 19 5.97 -7.88 -3.28
CA LEU A 19 5.90 -6.92 -4.38
C LEU A 19 7.25 -6.73 -5.09
N THR A 20 8.37 -6.88 -4.37
CA THR A 20 9.73 -6.79 -4.93
C THR A 20 10.21 -8.09 -5.60
N ALA A 21 9.52 -9.21 -5.37
CA ALA A 21 9.79 -10.48 -6.03
C ALA A 21 9.27 -10.57 -7.49
N SER A 22 8.55 -9.56 -7.98
CA SER A 22 8.00 -9.54 -9.35
C SER A 22 8.74 -8.53 -10.24
N PRO A 23 9.19 -8.91 -11.45
CA PRO A 23 10.06 -8.09 -12.31
C PRO A 23 9.39 -6.87 -12.95
N LYS A 24 8.07 -6.66 -12.81
CA LYS A 24 7.44 -5.39 -13.16
C LYS A 24 7.65 -4.44 -11.98
N GLU A 25 8.54 -3.48 -12.11
CA GLU A 25 8.95 -2.58 -11.03
C GLU A 25 7.80 -1.68 -10.57
N TYR A 26 7.18 -2.00 -9.44
CA TYR A 26 6.78 -0.96 -8.50
C TYR A 26 8.05 -0.65 -7.71
N SER A 27 8.59 0.55 -7.85
CA SER A 27 9.87 0.86 -7.20
C SER A 27 9.67 0.77 -5.69
N LYS A 28 10.44 -0.10 -5.03
CA LYS A 28 10.50 -0.25 -3.55
C LYS A 28 10.48 1.11 -2.82
N VAL A 29 11.03 2.13 -3.48
CA VAL A 29 11.03 3.55 -3.10
C VAL A 29 9.63 4.14 -2.93
N GLU A 30 8.68 3.92 -3.85
CA GLU A 30 7.33 4.51 -3.80
C GLU A 30 6.51 3.93 -2.63
N LEU A 31 6.67 2.63 -2.38
CA LEU A 31 6.06 1.93 -1.24
C LEU A 31 6.62 2.42 0.10
N LEU A 32 7.93 2.62 0.17
CA LEU A 32 8.60 3.17 1.36
C LEU A 32 8.28 4.65 1.56
N LEU A 33 8.10 5.42 0.49
CA LEU A 33 7.79 6.84 0.54
C LEU A 33 6.39 7.09 1.13
N GLY A 34 5.39 6.31 0.70
CA GLY A 34 4.06 6.36 1.32
C GLY A 34 4.08 6.05 2.82
N LYS A 35 4.93 5.11 3.26
CA LYS A 35 5.16 4.83 4.68
C LYS A 35 5.76 6.04 5.40
N THR A 36 6.82 6.64 4.85
CA THR A 36 7.49 7.80 5.47
C THR A 36 6.54 8.99 5.63
N TYR A 37 5.69 9.27 4.64
CA TYR A 37 4.69 10.33 4.76
C TYR A 37 3.57 10.01 5.77
N SER A 38 3.11 8.75 5.82
CA SER A 38 2.13 8.30 6.80
C SER A 38 2.65 8.42 8.24
N ASP A 39 3.90 7.98 8.48
CA ASP A 39 4.57 8.08 9.78
C ASP A 39 4.74 9.53 10.25
N TRP A 40 4.76 10.50 9.34
CA TRP A 40 4.84 11.93 9.62
C TRP A 40 3.47 12.60 9.80
N GLY A 41 2.36 11.85 9.71
CA GLY A 41 1.00 12.38 9.84
C GLY A 41 0.48 13.08 8.57
N HIS A 42 1.24 13.03 7.48
CA HIS A 42 0.92 13.62 6.18
C HIS A 42 0.18 12.62 5.29
N VAL A 43 -1.00 12.19 5.74
CA VAL A 43 -1.80 11.14 5.10
C VAL A 43 -2.17 11.49 3.66
N SER A 44 -2.55 12.76 3.43
CA SER A 44 -2.91 13.23 2.09
C SER A 44 -1.74 13.14 1.10
N ASP A 45 -0.53 13.49 1.54
CA ASP A 45 0.68 13.43 0.73
C ASP A 45 1.09 11.97 0.49
N ALA A 46 0.98 11.12 1.52
CA ALA A 46 1.21 9.68 1.42
C ALA A 46 0.29 9.02 0.38
N VAL A 47 -0.96 9.43 0.34
CA VAL A 47 -1.95 8.92 -0.62
C VAL A 47 -1.67 9.42 -2.04
N ALA A 48 -1.30 10.69 -2.19
CA ALA A 48 -0.97 11.30 -3.48
C ALA A 48 0.25 10.64 -4.15
N VAL A 49 1.21 10.15 -3.38
CA VAL A 49 2.37 9.38 -3.89
C VAL A 49 1.92 8.14 -4.67
N TYR A 50 0.78 7.53 -4.33
CA TYR A 50 0.27 6.36 -5.06
C TYR A 50 -0.58 6.70 -6.27
N ASP A 51 -1.02 7.95 -6.45
CA ASP A 51 -1.85 8.33 -7.59
C ASP A 51 -1.06 8.26 -8.90
N GLN A 52 0.22 8.62 -8.89
CA GLN A 52 1.08 8.54 -10.06
C GLN A 52 1.28 7.10 -10.56
N PRO A 53 1.71 6.13 -9.72
CA PRO A 53 1.89 4.78 -10.20
C PRO A 53 0.56 4.05 -10.49
N ILE A 54 -0.55 4.39 -9.83
CA ILE A 54 -1.91 3.95 -10.24
C ILE A 54 -2.29 4.51 -11.62
N SER A 55 -1.96 5.77 -11.91
CA SER A 55 -2.27 6.39 -13.21
C SER A 55 -1.44 5.79 -14.35
N THR A 56 -0.17 5.47 -14.09
CA THR A 56 0.72 4.84 -15.08
C THR A 56 0.44 3.35 -15.30
N HIS A 57 0.00 2.65 -14.24
CA HIS A 57 -0.29 1.22 -14.27
C HIS A 57 -1.65 0.94 -13.61
N PRO A 58 -2.77 1.34 -14.25
CA PRO A 58 -4.10 1.24 -13.66
C PRO A 58 -4.58 -0.21 -13.50
N ASP A 59 -3.94 -1.16 -14.20
CA ASP A 59 -4.18 -2.60 -14.11
C ASP A 59 -3.29 -3.30 -13.07
N ASP A 60 -2.43 -2.57 -12.36
CA ASP A 60 -1.58 -3.12 -11.32
C ASP A 60 -2.24 -3.01 -9.93
N PHE A 61 -2.62 -4.16 -9.38
CA PHE A 61 -3.24 -4.23 -8.06
C PHE A 61 -2.38 -3.66 -6.92
N ARG A 62 -1.07 -3.61 -7.09
CA ARG A 62 -0.11 -3.26 -6.03
C ARG A 62 -0.27 -1.83 -5.55
N GLY A 63 -0.54 -0.90 -6.47
CA GLY A 63 -0.79 0.51 -6.14
C GLY A 63 -2.02 0.68 -5.28
N TYR A 64 -3.12 0.04 -5.69
CA TYR A 64 -4.36 0.05 -4.92
C TYR A 64 -4.18 -0.63 -3.54
N LEU A 65 -3.47 -1.76 -3.47
CA LEU A 65 -3.21 -2.45 -2.20
C LEU A 65 -2.44 -1.56 -1.23
N ALA A 66 -1.36 -0.92 -1.70
CA ALA A 66 -0.53 -0.06 -0.87
C ALA A 66 -1.29 1.19 -0.38
N LYS A 67 -2.01 1.86 -1.28
CA LYS A 67 -2.88 3.01 -0.94
C LYS A 67 -3.96 2.61 0.06
N GLY A 68 -4.59 1.44 -0.12
CA GLY A 68 -5.60 0.91 0.80
C GLY A 68 -5.07 0.66 2.21
N ILE A 69 -3.86 0.12 2.34
CA ILE A 69 -3.22 -0.12 3.65
C ILE A 69 -3.00 1.20 4.39
N ILE A 70 -2.44 2.21 3.71
CA ILE A 70 -2.17 3.52 4.32
C ILE A 70 -3.46 4.22 4.73
N LEU A 71 -4.49 4.18 3.88
CA LEU A 71 -5.80 4.74 4.22
C LEU A 71 -6.40 4.05 5.46
N LYS A 72 -6.27 2.73 5.56
CA LYS A 72 -6.75 1.95 6.70
C LYS A 72 -5.99 2.27 7.99
N GLU A 73 -4.66 2.34 7.93
CA GLU A 73 -3.82 2.72 9.07
C GLU A 73 -4.16 4.12 9.59
N ASN A 74 -4.55 5.02 8.69
CA ASN A 74 -5.00 6.38 9.03
C ASN A 74 -6.50 6.50 9.30
N LYS A 75 -7.18 5.38 9.58
CA LYS A 75 -8.61 5.31 9.93
C LYS A 75 -9.57 5.81 8.84
N ASN A 76 -9.11 6.00 7.62
CA ASN A 76 -9.95 6.28 6.46
C ASN A 76 -10.45 4.96 5.84
N ILE A 77 -11.33 4.28 6.57
CA ILE A 77 -11.77 2.92 6.26
C ILE A 77 -12.57 2.84 4.95
N GLY A 78 -13.42 3.83 4.68
CA GLY A 78 -14.25 3.85 3.46
C GLY A 78 -13.41 3.94 2.19
N ASP A 79 -12.37 4.78 2.17
CA ASP A 79 -11.49 4.89 1.02
C ASP A 79 -10.59 3.66 0.90
N ALA A 80 -10.13 3.11 2.03
CA ALA A 80 -9.35 1.90 2.05
C ALA A 80 -10.10 0.71 1.41
N GLU A 81 -11.38 0.54 1.76
CA GLU A 81 -12.21 -0.54 1.22
C GLU A 81 -12.35 -0.43 -0.31
N ARG A 82 -12.56 0.78 -0.83
CA ARG A 82 -12.59 1.03 -2.28
C ARG A 82 -11.29 0.60 -2.96
N MET A 83 -10.15 0.91 -2.34
CA MET A 83 -8.84 0.51 -2.85
C MET A 83 -8.63 -1.01 -2.79
N PHE A 84 -9.05 -1.68 -1.71
CA PHE A 84 -8.96 -3.15 -1.64
C PHE A 84 -9.84 -3.87 -2.65
N ILE A 85 -11.02 -3.32 -2.96
CA ILE A 85 -11.89 -3.84 -4.03
C ILE A 85 -11.17 -3.78 -5.39
N GLN A 86 -10.55 -2.63 -5.72
CA GLN A 86 -9.77 -2.47 -6.95
C GLN A 86 -8.55 -3.40 -6.97
N ALA A 87 -7.80 -3.47 -5.87
CA ALA A 87 -6.67 -4.37 -5.73
C ALA A 87 -7.09 -5.83 -5.96
N ARG A 88 -8.22 -6.27 -5.40
CA ARG A 88 -8.70 -7.65 -5.58
C ARG A 88 -9.15 -7.93 -7.01
N PHE A 89 -9.69 -6.93 -7.71
CA PHE A 89 -10.12 -7.04 -9.10
C PHE A 89 -8.94 -7.29 -10.04
N PHE A 90 -7.85 -6.54 -9.85
CA PHE A 90 -6.63 -6.64 -10.68
C PHE A 90 -5.65 -7.73 -10.21
N ALA A 91 -5.80 -8.22 -8.97
CA ALA A 91 -4.88 -9.21 -8.42
C ALA A 91 -5.03 -10.58 -9.11
N PRO A 92 -3.92 -11.23 -9.49
CA PRO A 92 -3.95 -12.63 -9.88
C PRO A 92 -4.37 -13.51 -8.70
N ASP A 93 -4.90 -14.71 -8.95
CA ASP A 93 -5.46 -15.58 -7.89
C ASP A 93 -4.50 -15.83 -6.73
N LYS A 94 -3.20 -16.00 -7.02
CA LYS A 94 -2.14 -16.16 -6.01
C LYS A 94 -1.96 -14.96 -5.07
N ALA A 95 -2.39 -13.77 -5.50
CA ALA A 95 -2.28 -12.52 -4.75
C ALA A 95 -3.62 -12.10 -4.11
N LYS A 96 -4.76 -12.65 -4.54
CA LYS A 96 -6.08 -12.35 -3.93
C LYS A 96 -6.10 -12.67 -2.44
N ALA A 97 -5.53 -13.81 -2.04
CA ALA A 97 -5.39 -14.18 -0.63
C ALA A 97 -4.55 -13.17 0.17
N LEU A 98 -3.55 -12.54 -0.46
CA LEU A 98 -2.78 -11.46 0.15
C LEU A 98 -3.66 -10.22 0.32
N VAL A 99 -4.36 -9.77 -0.72
CA VAL A 99 -5.25 -8.60 -0.67
C VAL A 99 -6.32 -8.78 0.41
N ASP A 100 -6.97 -9.94 0.46
CA ASP A 100 -8.01 -10.25 1.45
C ASP A 100 -7.48 -10.25 2.89
N ARG A 101 -6.18 -10.53 3.10
CA ARG A 101 -5.54 -10.47 4.42
C ARG A 101 -5.46 -9.03 4.93
N TYR A 102 -5.22 -8.07 4.05
CA TYR A 102 -5.09 -6.65 4.39
C TYR A 102 -6.44 -5.94 4.44
N SER A 103 -7.44 -6.42 3.71
CA SER A 103 -8.78 -5.83 3.70
C SER A 103 -9.62 -6.18 4.94
N ARG A 104 -9.27 -7.24 5.69
CA ARG A 104 -9.98 -7.70 6.90
C ARG A 104 -9.69 -6.89 8.16
#